data_AF-A0A921G9S2-F1
#
_entry.id   AF-A0A921G9S2-F1
#
_cell.length_a   1.000
_cell.length_b   1.000
_cell.length_c   1.000
_cell.angle_alpha   90.00
_cell.angle_beta   90.00
_cell.angle_gamma   90.00
#
_symmetry.space_group_name_H-M   'P 1'
#
loop_
_entity.id
_entity.type
_entity.pdbx_description
1 polymer ?
#
loop_
_entity_poly.entity_id
_entity_poly.type
_entity_poly.pdbx_seq_one_letter_code
_entity_poly.pdbx_strand_id
1 'polypeptide(L)' 'MKKKISEERKEYLKSLNVVSDDENAIWLIDYWCGKDIRGLIQMPFSRHWIIHIEASLRIKNKIHS' A
#
# COMPACT_ATOMS: atom_id res chain seq x y z
N MET A 1 7.62 14.95 -2.51
CA MET A 1 7.58 13.59 -3.10
C MET A 1 6.19 13.27 -3.66
N LYS A 2 5.87 13.68 -4.89
CA LYS A 2 4.64 13.27 -5.61
C LYS A 2 5.02 12.31 -6.75
N LYS A 3 5.78 11.26 -6.44
CA LYS A 3 6.22 10.31 -7.46
C LYS A 3 5.08 9.30 -7.64
N LYS A 4 4.40 9.38 -8.78
CA LYS A 4 3.42 8.37 -9.19
C LYS A 4 4.13 7.06 -9.53
N ILE A 5 3.39 5.95 -9.48
CA ILE A 5 3.89 4.67 -9.98
C ILE A 5 4.11 4.80 -11.50
N SER A 6 5.24 4.28 -12.00
CA SER A 6 5.51 4.25 -13.45
C SER A 6 4.64 3.20 -14.14
N GLU A 7 4.34 3.42 -15.42
CA GLU A 7 3.58 2.44 -16.22
C GLU A 7 4.30 1.09 -16.31
N GLU A 8 5.64 1.07 -16.40
CA GLU A 8 6.44 -0.16 -16.34
C GLU A 8 6.16 -0.99 -15.07
N ARG A 9 6.05 -0.33 -13.91
CA ARG A 9 5.73 -1.02 -12.64
C ARG A 9 4.29 -1.52 -12.60
N LYS A 10 3.38 -0.84 -13.29
CA LYS A 10 1.98 -1.25 -13.41
C LYS A 10 1.85 -2.47 -14.31
N GLU A 11 2.57 -2.51 -15.43
CA GLU A 11 2.66 -3.70 -16.30
C GLU A 11 3.29 -4.88 -15.56
N TYR A 12 4.36 -4.65 -14.80
CA TYR A 12 4.92 -5.67 -13.92
C TYR A 12 3.91 -6.16 -12.88
N LEU A 13 3.13 -5.28 -12.25
CA LEU A 13 2.11 -5.70 -11.29
C LEU A 13 1.01 -6.54 -11.94
N LYS A 14 0.60 -6.20 -13.17
CA LYS A 14 -0.33 -7.02 -13.96
C LYS A 14 0.23 -8.41 -14.23
N SER A 15 1.50 -8.53 -14.62
CA SER A 15 2.10 -9.84 -14.93
C SER A 15 2.25 -10.77 -13.71
N LEU A 16 2.22 -10.22 -12.49
CA LEU A 16 2.22 -11.01 -11.26
C LEU A 16 0.89 -11.71 -10.97
N ASN A 17 -0.20 -11.39 -11.70
CA ASN A 17 -1.54 -11.97 -11.51
C ASN A 17 -2.03 -11.93 -10.04
N VAL A 18 -1.67 -10.87 -9.31
CA VAL A 18 -2.04 -10.67 -7.89
C VAL A 18 -3.43 -10.02 -7.73
N VAL A 19 -4.03 -9.56 -8.82
CA VAL A 19 -5.39 -9.07 -8.90
C VAL A 19 -6.10 -9.90 -9.96
N SER A 20 -7.34 -10.31 -9.69
CA SER A 20 -8.15 -11.06 -10.64
C SER A 20 -8.48 -10.21 -11.88
N ASP A 21 -8.52 -10.86 -13.03
CA ASP A 21 -8.93 -10.24 -14.30
C ASP A 21 -10.46 -10.02 -14.41
N ASP A 22 -11.23 -10.43 -13.39
CA ASP A 22 -12.66 -10.14 -13.30
C ASP A 22 -12.91 -8.63 -13.37
N GLU A 23 -13.95 -8.21 -14.11
CA GLU A 23 -14.29 -6.79 -14.28
C GLU A 23 -14.48 -6.06 -12.94
N ASN A 24 -14.95 -6.77 -11.91
CA ASN A 24 -15.16 -6.20 -10.57
C ASN A 24 -13.85 -6.01 -9.77
N ALA A 25 -12.75 -6.59 -10.22
CA ALA A 25 -11.46 -6.57 -9.53
C ALA A 25 -10.38 -5.81 -10.32
N ILE A 26 -10.37 -5.89 -11.66
CA ILE A 26 -9.31 -5.35 -12.52
C ILE A 26 -9.09 -3.84 -12.33
N TRP A 27 -10.15 -3.09 -12.01
CA TRP A 27 -10.08 -1.63 -11.77
C TRP A 27 -9.18 -1.26 -10.58
N LEU A 28 -8.95 -2.18 -9.62
CA LEU A 28 -8.09 -1.96 -8.46
C LEU A 28 -6.66 -1.61 -8.87
N ILE A 29 -6.17 -2.19 -9.97
CA ILE A 29 -4.84 -1.92 -10.51
C ILE A 29 -4.73 -0.44 -10.88
N ASP A 30 -5.69 0.08 -11.65
CA ASP A 30 -5.71 1.49 -12.04
C ASP A 30 -5.89 2.41 -10.84
N TYR A 31 -6.74 2.03 -9.89
CA TYR A 31 -6.97 2.79 -8.67
C TYR A 31 -5.71 2.91 -7.79
N TRP A 32 -4.95 1.82 -7.60
CA TRP A 32 -3.72 1.85 -6.80
C TRP A 32 -2.57 2.53 -7.53
N CYS A 33 -2.35 2.22 -8.81
CA CYS A 33 -1.28 2.82 -9.61
C CYS A 33 -1.52 4.31 -9.90
N GLY A 34 -2.77 4.78 -9.86
CA GLY A 34 -3.10 6.21 -9.94
C GLY A 34 -2.69 7.03 -8.71
N LYS A 35 -2.37 6.39 -7.57
CA LYS A 35 -1.92 7.07 -6.35
C LYS A 35 -0.41 7.26 -6.32
N ASP A 36 0.03 8.26 -5.56
CA ASP A 36 1.43 8.35 -5.17
C ASP A 36 1.71 7.46 -3.94
N ILE A 37 2.99 7.27 -3.63
CA ILE A 37 3.44 6.46 -2.49
C ILE A 37 2.79 6.93 -1.18
N ARG A 38 2.62 8.24 -1.00
CA ARG A 38 1.99 8.79 0.21
C ARG A 38 0.52 8.43 0.30
N GLY A 39 -0.22 8.52 -0.81
CA GLY A 39 -1.60 8.09 -0.90
C GLY A 39 -1.77 6.62 -0.55
N LEU A 40 -0.88 5.74 -1.05
CA LEU A 40 -0.91 4.31 -0.74
C LEU A 40 -0.63 4.00 0.74
N ILE A 41 0.34 4.69 1.34
CA ILE A 41 0.68 4.53 2.77
C ILE A 41 -0.45 5.04 3.68
N GLN A 42 -1.17 6.07 3.25
CA GLN A 42 -2.27 6.66 4.02
C GLN A 42 -3.61 5.92 3.87
N MET A 43 -3.71 4.93 2.96
CA MET A 43 -4.93 4.14 2.83
C MET A 43 -5.27 3.42 4.14
N PRO A 44 -6.57 3.20 4.44
CA PRO A 44 -7.00 2.56 5.70
C PRO A 44 -6.28 1.24 5.99
N PHE A 45 -6.08 0.42 4.94
CA PHE A 45 -5.33 -0.83 5.03
C PHE A 45 -3.91 -0.60 5.57
N SER A 46 -3.09 0.19 4.88
CA SER A 46 -1.70 0.48 5.26
C SER A 46 -1.61 1.19 6.61
N ARG A 47 -2.51 2.15 6.85
CA ARG A 47 -2.56 2.94 8.09
C ARG A 47 -2.82 2.05 9.31
N HIS A 48 -3.64 1.01 9.18
CA HIS A 48 -3.90 0.07 10.26
C HIS A 48 -2.63 -0.63 10.73
N TRP A 49 -1.80 -1.12 9.81
CA TRP A 49 -0.51 -1.73 10.13
C TRP A 49 0.45 -0.77 10.83
N ILE A 50 0.51 0.48 10.38
CA ILE A 50 1.35 1.52 10.99
C ILE A 50 0.93 1.75 12.44
N ILE A 51 -0.37 1.78 12.74
CA ILE A 51 -0.88 1.93 14.12
C ILE A 51 -0.40 0.78 15.01
N HIS A 52 -0.44 -0.47 14.53
CA HIS A 52 0.04 -1.62 15.30
C HIS A 52 1.55 -1.56 15.58
N ILE A 53 2.34 -1.12 14.59
CA ILE A 53 3.79 -0.93 14.77
C ILE A 53 4.04 0.14 15.85
N GLU A 54 3.36 1.28 15.77
CA GLU A 54 3.45 2.37 16.76
C GLU A 54 3.07 1.90 18.18
N ALA A 55 1.98 1.14 18.31
CA ALA A 55 1.57 0.57 19.59
C ALA A 55 2.65 -0.36 20.16
N SER A 56 3.24 -1.22 19.31
CA SER A 56 4.31 -2.14 19.70
C SER A 56 5.57 -1.39 20.13
N LEU A 57 5.96 -0.35 19.39
CA LEU A 57 7.10 0.51 19.74
C LEU A 57 6.89 1.21 21.08
N ARG A 58 5.67 1.71 21.33
CA ARG A 58 5.32 2.34 22.61
C ARG A 58 5.47 1.37 23.79
N ILE A 59 5.03 0.12 23.63
CA ILE A 59 5.21 -0.91 24.66
C ILE A 59 6.69 -1.22 24.85
N LYS A 60 7.43 -1.48 23.76
CA LYS A 60 8.87 -1.76 23.80
C LYS A 60 9.65 -0.68 24.55
N ASN A 61 9.38 0.59 24.23
CA ASN A 61 10.06 1.72 24.84
C ASN A 61 9.76 1.82 26.34
N LYS A 62 8.53 1.51 26.78
CA LYS A 62 8.19 1.45 28.21
C LYS A 62 8.89 0.33 28.98
N ILE A 63 9.24 -0.77 28.31
CA ILE A 63 9.91 -1.92 28.93
C ILE A 63 11.43 -1.71 29.02
N HIS A 64 12.03 -1.01 28.05
CA HIS A 64 13.48 -0.80 27.96
C HIS A 64 13.91 0.62 28.40
N SER A 65 13.05 1.37 29.07
CA SER A 65 13.38 2.67 29.70
C SER A 65 13.63 2.51 31.19
#